data_AF-A0A1M3FI38-F1
#
_entry.id   AF-A0A1M3FI38-F1
#
_cell.length_a   1.000
_cell.length_b   1.000
_cell.length_c   1.000
_cell.angle_alpha   90.00
_cell.angle_beta   90.00
_cell.angle_gamma   90.00
#
_symmetry.space_group_name_H-M   'P 1'
#
loop_
_entity.id
_entity.type
_entity.pdbx_description
1 polymer ?
#
loop_
_entity_poly.entity_id
_entity_poly.type
_entity_poly.pdbx_seq_one_letter_code
_entity_poly.pdbx_strand_id
1 'polypeptide(L)'
;MVDLAMLNPERVDQDRWNMLDSFIRQRSPMSLPSIASYLVTLDYQAFLAGRQGLDVPNEYERLQSAFGTATGKGLHLPEYDPVHGSNIEVEVSAGHRHGLGALSSGEKEMLAIMYFVRRLSASGGILCIDEPEQHLHPTLQAALFKAMEGLAERAQILVVSHSVNLITAAPLGGLIDLKAPDDGSANQLERLKEKPDRLELMGVLGVTPASLLQSDAILVVEGETDAKWLGTLFPIELGRTHVIVAGNADKVLAAHDALSSLPIELPWLCLRDRDLLKDDEIAEMQSRYPALHVWPKRAIESVLLDGRLISRVLVLNGVNVTPTEVEGWLRECAEPLQEEVLAAIVERELSRAFPPPVPAAGTGRFARMEQVYRGYVEVNRNRADELTTVLERERTLLESRWPTEWHKLAEPKALMGNLQRRTPLFRTVSALETALLVRAREEPDFRPEGFEEFRLRLASTLGGGAPQARA
;
A
#
# COMPACT_ATOMS: atom_id res chain seq x y z
N MET A 1 30.21 23.48 -37.89
CA MET A 1 30.82 24.71 -37.35
C MET A 1 30.24 24.89 -35.96
N VAL A 2 31.03 24.71 -34.91
CA VAL A 2 30.54 24.84 -33.51
C VAL A 2 30.26 26.32 -33.28
N ASP A 3 29.00 26.67 -33.04
CA ASP A 3 28.62 28.06 -32.76
C ASP A 3 29.05 28.42 -31.33
N LEU A 4 30.23 29.03 -31.22
CA LEU A 4 30.83 29.50 -29.98
C LEU A 4 29.97 30.57 -29.27
N ALA A 5 28.95 31.12 -29.94
CA ALA A 5 28.05 32.09 -29.34
C ALA A 5 27.06 31.48 -28.33
N MET A 6 26.95 30.14 -28.25
CA MET A 6 26.18 29.45 -27.18
C MET A 6 26.80 29.60 -25.77
N LEU A 7 28.03 30.12 -25.67
CA LEU A 7 28.74 30.32 -24.40
C LEU A 7 28.59 31.75 -23.85
N ASN A 8 27.85 32.65 -24.55
CA ASN A 8 27.64 34.03 -24.10
C ASN A 8 26.46 34.12 -23.11
N PRO A 9 26.68 34.57 -21.85
CA PRO A 9 25.63 34.69 -20.84
C PRO A 9 24.42 35.53 -21.28
N GLU A 10 24.63 36.63 -22.02
CA GLU A 10 23.55 37.52 -22.46
C GLU A 10 22.67 36.86 -23.51
N ARG A 11 23.27 36.07 -24.41
CA ARG A 11 22.53 35.32 -25.42
C ARG A 11 21.81 34.11 -24.80
N VAL A 12 22.37 33.50 -23.76
CA VAL A 12 21.69 32.46 -22.96
C VAL A 12 20.46 33.02 -22.26
N ASP A 13 20.52 34.23 -21.71
CA ASP A 13 19.35 34.88 -21.11
C ASP A 13 18.30 35.30 -22.15
N GLN A 14 18.72 35.81 -23.30
CA GLN A 14 17.82 36.11 -24.41
C GLN A 14 17.13 34.85 -24.96
N ASP A 15 17.91 33.77 -25.13
CA ASP A 15 17.39 32.48 -25.56
C ASP A 15 16.47 31.89 -24.51
N ARG A 16 16.74 32.05 -23.21
CA ARG A 16 15.82 31.67 -22.10
C ARG A 16 14.48 32.40 -22.20
N TRP A 17 14.48 33.71 -22.44
CA TRP A 17 13.23 34.48 -22.61
C TRP A 17 12.46 34.06 -23.85
N ASN A 18 13.15 33.85 -24.96
CA ASN A 18 12.54 33.34 -26.19
C ASN A 18 12.03 31.90 -26.01
N MET A 19 12.72 31.07 -25.22
CA MET A 19 12.29 29.72 -24.85
C MET A 19 11.05 29.74 -23.97
N LEU A 20 11.01 30.61 -22.97
CA LEU A 20 9.85 30.76 -22.08
C LEU A 20 8.62 31.21 -22.90
N ASP A 21 8.79 32.20 -23.76
CA ASP A 21 7.70 32.71 -24.61
C ASP A 21 7.25 31.66 -25.65
N SER A 22 8.18 30.88 -26.20
CA SER A 22 7.91 29.71 -27.06
C SER A 22 7.16 28.60 -26.32
N PHE A 23 7.58 28.23 -25.11
CA PHE A 23 6.95 27.17 -24.32
C PHE A 23 5.54 27.59 -23.88
N ILE A 24 5.37 28.84 -23.44
CA ILE A 24 4.08 29.42 -23.04
C ILE A 24 3.12 29.51 -24.24
N ARG A 25 3.61 29.87 -25.44
CA ARG A 25 2.73 30.09 -26.61
C ARG A 25 2.51 28.85 -27.49
N GLN A 26 3.48 27.96 -27.61
CA GLN A 26 3.46 26.87 -28.59
C GLN A 26 3.44 25.45 -27.99
N ARG A 27 3.61 25.29 -26.67
CA ARG A 27 3.72 23.97 -26.00
C ARG A 27 4.66 23.00 -26.74
N SER A 28 5.68 23.52 -27.41
CA SER A 28 6.58 22.68 -28.20
C SER A 28 7.60 22.03 -27.28
N PRO A 29 7.70 20.68 -27.25
CA PRO A 29 8.68 20.00 -26.42
C PRO A 29 10.09 20.40 -26.88
N MET A 30 10.96 20.66 -25.91
CA MET A 30 12.37 20.89 -26.16
C MET A 30 12.95 19.62 -26.80
N SER A 31 13.37 19.68 -28.07
CA SER A 31 14.16 18.61 -28.65
C SER A 31 15.51 18.62 -27.93
N LEU A 32 15.75 17.62 -27.09
CA LEU A 32 17.01 17.48 -26.38
C LEU A 32 18.10 17.10 -27.39
N PRO A 33 19.18 17.90 -27.56
CA PRO A 33 20.41 17.41 -28.15
C PRO A 33 20.80 16.04 -27.58
N SER A 34 21.47 15.22 -28.39
CA SER A 34 21.87 13.88 -27.96
C SER A 34 22.68 13.97 -26.66
N ILE A 35 22.37 13.13 -25.67
CA ILE A 35 23.03 13.11 -24.35
C ILE A 35 24.55 13.06 -24.48
N ALA A 36 25.05 12.35 -25.51
CA ALA A 36 26.47 12.30 -25.84
C ALA A 36 27.07 13.69 -26.10
N SER A 37 26.38 14.57 -26.82
CA SER A 37 26.85 15.94 -27.09
C SER A 37 27.00 16.76 -25.81
N TYR A 38 26.12 16.55 -24.83
CA TYR A 38 26.21 17.23 -23.54
C TYR A 38 27.39 16.77 -22.71
N LEU A 39 27.58 15.46 -22.62
CA LEU A 39 28.68 14.85 -21.89
C LEU A 39 30.03 15.29 -22.46
N VAL A 40 30.18 15.30 -23.80
CA VAL A 40 31.37 15.83 -24.48
C VAL A 40 31.59 17.31 -24.17
N THR A 41 30.51 18.10 -24.06
CA THR A 41 30.63 19.52 -23.72
C THR A 41 31.16 19.72 -22.31
N LEU A 42 30.67 18.95 -21.33
CA LEU A 42 31.15 19.02 -19.94
C LEU A 42 32.62 18.61 -19.81
N ASP A 43 33.02 17.54 -20.51
CA ASP A 43 34.42 17.09 -20.56
C ASP A 43 35.32 18.17 -21.18
N TYR A 44 34.89 18.78 -22.30
CA TYR A 44 35.63 19.86 -22.93
C TYR A 44 35.76 21.11 -22.04
N GLN A 45 34.72 21.44 -21.26
CA GLN A 45 34.77 22.53 -20.28
C GLN A 45 35.80 22.24 -19.18
N ALA A 46 35.80 21.02 -18.65
CA ALA A 46 36.80 20.59 -17.65
C ALA A 46 38.22 20.66 -18.23
N PHE A 47 38.42 20.19 -19.47
CA PHE A 47 39.70 20.29 -20.17
C PHE A 47 40.17 21.76 -20.33
N LEU A 48 39.28 22.66 -20.76
CA LEU A 48 39.60 24.08 -20.90
C LEU A 48 39.94 24.73 -19.57
N ALA A 49 39.19 24.43 -18.51
CA ALA A 49 39.45 24.92 -17.17
C ALA A 49 40.84 24.49 -16.67
N GLY A 50 41.16 23.20 -16.80
CA GLY A 50 42.48 22.68 -16.44
C GLY A 50 43.61 23.32 -17.22
N ARG A 51 43.42 23.53 -18.54
CA ARG A 51 44.40 24.21 -19.40
C ARG A 51 44.62 25.67 -19.00
N GLN A 52 43.60 26.34 -18.48
CA GLN A 52 43.66 27.73 -18.02
C GLN A 52 44.09 27.85 -16.55
N GLY A 53 44.29 26.73 -15.84
CA GLY A 53 44.60 26.74 -14.41
C GLY A 53 43.45 27.27 -13.55
N LEU A 54 42.21 27.17 -14.03
CA LEU A 54 41.02 27.59 -13.29
C LEU A 54 40.65 26.50 -12.28
N ASP A 55 40.46 26.91 -11.02
CA ASP A 55 39.93 26.03 -9.97
C ASP A 55 38.40 26.07 -10.00
N VAL A 56 37.81 25.30 -10.91
CA VAL A 56 36.35 25.14 -11.05
C VAL A 56 35.96 23.68 -10.88
N PRO A 57 34.78 23.39 -10.29
CA PRO A 57 34.32 22.01 -10.13
C PRO A 57 34.18 21.28 -11.47
N ASN A 58 34.60 20.01 -11.51
CA ASN A 58 34.40 19.16 -12.68
C ASN A 58 32.94 18.67 -12.73
N GLU A 59 32.15 19.29 -13.60
CA GLU A 59 30.74 18.98 -13.76
C GLU A 59 30.48 17.60 -14.35
N TYR A 60 31.41 17.07 -15.15
CA TYR A 60 31.32 15.71 -15.66
C TYR A 60 31.41 14.70 -14.52
N GLU A 61 32.39 14.85 -13.64
CA GLU A 61 32.60 13.96 -12.49
C GLU A 61 31.41 14.00 -11.53
N ARG A 62 30.82 15.17 -11.30
CA ARG A 62 29.60 15.30 -10.49
C ARG A 62 28.44 14.51 -11.09
N LEU A 63 28.20 14.67 -12.39
CA LEU A 63 27.14 13.94 -13.10
C LEU A 63 27.40 12.44 -13.13
N GLN A 64 28.66 12.04 -13.38
CA GLN A 64 29.13 10.65 -13.34
C GLN A 64 28.88 10.02 -11.97
N SER A 65 29.22 10.72 -10.89
CA SER A 65 29.00 10.26 -9.51
C SER A 65 27.51 10.12 -9.18
N ALA A 66 26.69 11.09 -9.57
CA ALA A 66 25.24 11.06 -9.39
C ALA A 66 24.60 9.89 -10.18
N PHE A 67 24.97 9.73 -11.45
CA PHE A 67 24.48 8.63 -12.29
C PHE A 67 24.91 7.26 -11.75
N GLY A 68 26.15 7.11 -11.31
CA GLY A 68 26.65 5.87 -10.73
C GLY A 68 25.99 5.51 -9.41
N THR A 69 25.77 6.50 -8.54
CA THR A 69 25.02 6.30 -7.28
C THR A 69 23.58 5.88 -7.55
N ALA A 70 22.97 6.44 -8.59
CA ALA A 70 21.56 6.23 -8.89
C ALA A 70 21.27 4.94 -9.67
N THR A 71 22.20 4.48 -10.51
CA THR A 71 22.00 3.32 -11.40
C THR A 71 22.92 2.12 -11.09
N GLY A 72 23.98 2.32 -10.31
CA GLY A 72 25.03 1.31 -10.11
C GLY A 72 25.95 1.10 -11.32
N LYS A 73 25.90 1.99 -12.33
CA LYS A 73 26.71 1.91 -13.56
C LYS A 73 27.80 2.99 -13.59
N GLY A 74 28.97 2.65 -14.12
CA GLY A 74 30.07 3.60 -14.33
C GLY A 74 29.91 4.32 -15.67
N LEU A 75 29.89 5.66 -15.67
CA LEU A 75 29.91 6.47 -16.89
C LEU A 75 31.35 6.89 -17.19
N HIS A 76 31.98 6.42 -18.26
CA HIS A 76 33.38 6.75 -18.58
C HIS A 76 33.52 8.09 -19.30
N LEU A 77 34.72 8.67 -19.34
CA LEU A 77 35.00 9.89 -20.09
C LEU A 77 34.89 9.64 -21.60
N PRO A 78 34.62 10.67 -22.42
CA PRO A 78 34.67 10.54 -23.87
C PRO A 78 36.07 10.15 -24.34
N GLU A 79 36.17 9.08 -25.11
CA GLU A 79 37.42 8.63 -25.72
C GLU A 79 37.34 8.72 -27.23
N TYR A 80 38.44 9.14 -27.87
CA TYR A 80 38.55 9.17 -29.32
C TYR A 80 39.15 7.87 -29.84
N ASP A 81 38.38 7.12 -30.62
CA ASP A 81 38.86 5.99 -31.41
C ASP A 81 39.10 6.46 -32.87
N PRO A 82 40.32 6.35 -33.42
CA PRO A 82 40.62 6.70 -34.81
C PRO A 82 39.79 5.94 -35.87
N VAL A 83 39.23 4.78 -35.52
CA VAL A 83 38.45 3.91 -36.42
C VAL A 83 36.95 4.14 -36.25
N HIS A 84 36.46 4.31 -35.02
CA HIS A 84 35.02 4.38 -34.71
C HIS A 84 34.54 5.78 -34.31
N GLY A 85 35.43 6.76 -34.19
CA GLY A 85 35.13 8.11 -33.74
C GLY A 85 35.10 8.25 -32.22
N SER A 86 34.55 9.36 -31.72
CA SER A 86 34.41 9.58 -30.28
C SER A 86 33.28 8.72 -29.70
N ASN A 87 33.56 7.95 -28.65
CA ASN A 87 32.59 7.13 -27.94
C ASN A 87 32.58 7.45 -26.44
N ILE A 88 31.43 7.20 -25.81
CA ILE A 88 31.28 7.24 -24.35
C ILE A 88 30.75 5.87 -23.93
N GLU A 89 31.52 5.20 -23.08
CA GLU A 89 31.19 3.88 -22.58
C GLU A 89 30.51 3.93 -21.21
N VAL A 90 29.58 3.00 -21.00
CA VAL A 90 28.94 2.73 -19.73
C VAL A 90 29.35 1.34 -19.29
N GLU A 91 29.86 1.24 -18.07
CA GLU A 91 30.23 -0.01 -17.42
C GLU A 91 29.10 -0.47 -16.50
N VAL A 92 28.58 -1.67 -16.75
CA VAL A 92 27.58 -2.30 -15.87
C VAL A 92 28.27 -3.01 -14.71
N SER A 93 27.53 -3.30 -13.64
CA SER A 93 28.05 -3.90 -12.41
C SER A 93 28.73 -5.29 -12.60
N ALA A 94 28.48 -5.96 -13.73
CA ALA A 94 29.14 -7.20 -14.12
C ALA A 94 30.50 -6.99 -14.85
N GLY A 95 30.98 -5.74 -14.97
CA GLY A 95 32.24 -5.38 -15.63
C GLY A 95 32.17 -5.29 -17.16
N HIS A 96 31.00 -5.52 -17.77
CA HIS A 96 30.80 -5.35 -19.21
C HIS A 96 30.62 -3.87 -19.57
N ARG A 97 31.15 -3.47 -20.74
CA ARG A 97 31.04 -2.11 -21.26
C ARG A 97 30.22 -2.06 -22.54
N HIS A 98 29.39 -1.04 -22.66
CA HIS A 98 28.61 -0.75 -23.86
C HIS A 98 28.53 0.76 -24.11
N GLY A 99 28.27 1.17 -25.35
CA GLY A 99 28.05 2.59 -25.66
C GLY A 99 26.76 3.14 -25.04
N LEU A 100 26.66 4.47 -24.91
CA LEU A 100 25.46 5.17 -24.43
C LEU A 100 24.16 4.76 -25.15
N GLY A 101 24.25 4.39 -26.43
CA GLY A 101 23.10 3.94 -27.23
C GLY A 101 22.39 2.71 -26.66
N ALA A 102 23.09 1.87 -25.90
CA ALA A 102 22.55 0.65 -25.29
C ALA A 102 21.95 0.87 -23.88
N LEU A 103 21.99 2.10 -23.34
CA LEU A 103 21.21 2.44 -22.15
C LEU A 103 19.71 2.28 -22.44
N SER A 104 18.96 1.89 -21.40
CA SER A 104 17.50 1.88 -21.50
C SER A 104 16.96 3.30 -21.73
N SER A 105 15.73 3.42 -22.26
CA SER A 105 15.10 4.72 -22.47
C SER A 105 15.03 5.53 -21.17
N GLY A 106 14.64 4.89 -20.06
CA GLY A 106 14.56 5.55 -18.76
C GLY A 106 15.92 6.00 -18.22
N GLU A 107 17.00 5.23 -18.43
CA GLU A 107 18.34 5.66 -17.99
C GLU A 107 18.87 6.85 -18.80
N LYS A 108 18.55 6.90 -20.10
CA LYS A 108 18.86 8.05 -20.95
C LYS A 108 18.12 9.29 -20.46
N GLU A 109 16.83 9.15 -20.19
CA GLU A 109 15.98 10.24 -19.71
C GLU A 109 16.42 10.75 -18.32
N MET A 110 16.72 9.84 -17.41
CA MET A 110 17.30 10.16 -16.09
C MET A 110 18.59 10.99 -16.22
N LEU A 111 19.52 10.55 -17.06
CA LEU A 111 20.79 11.23 -17.28
C LEU A 111 20.59 12.63 -17.90
N ALA A 112 19.60 12.77 -18.80
CA ALA A 112 19.21 14.06 -19.35
C ALA A 112 18.63 14.99 -18.27
N ILE A 113 17.70 14.52 -17.44
CA ILE A 113 17.11 15.30 -16.34
C ILE A 113 18.20 15.77 -15.38
N MET A 114 19.11 14.88 -14.95
CA MET A 114 20.23 15.21 -14.07
C MET A 114 21.09 16.35 -14.66
N TYR A 115 21.41 16.27 -15.95
CA TYR A 115 22.14 17.32 -16.65
C TYR A 115 21.40 18.66 -16.63
N PHE A 116 20.12 18.67 -16.98
CA PHE A 116 19.32 19.90 -17.00
C PHE A 116 19.19 20.53 -15.63
N VAL A 117 18.90 19.72 -14.60
CA VAL A 117 18.84 20.17 -13.22
C VAL A 117 20.15 20.86 -12.85
N ARG A 118 21.30 20.22 -13.14
CA ARG A 118 22.60 20.81 -12.81
C ARG A 118 22.90 22.09 -13.60
N ARG A 119 22.64 22.09 -14.89
CA ARG A 119 22.92 23.23 -15.78
C ARG A 119 22.06 24.43 -15.42
N LEU A 120 20.76 24.21 -15.20
CA LEU A 120 19.81 25.27 -14.86
C LEU A 120 20.00 25.75 -13.42
N SER A 121 20.40 24.87 -12.50
CA SER A 121 20.71 25.27 -11.13
C SER A 121 21.96 26.16 -11.03
N ALA A 122 22.89 26.09 -11.98
CA ALA A 122 24.14 26.84 -11.94
C ALA A 122 23.96 28.37 -11.85
N SER A 123 22.89 28.92 -12.43
CA SER A 123 22.57 30.34 -12.34
C SER A 123 21.75 30.73 -11.10
N GLY A 124 21.32 29.74 -10.32
CA GLY A 124 20.29 29.89 -9.30
C GLY A 124 18.88 30.09 -9.87
N GLY A 125 17.86 29.99 -9.01
CA GLY A 125 16.46 30.21 -9.36
C GLY A 125 15.50 29.12 -8.85
N ILE A 126 14.34 29.02 -9.49
CA ILE A 126 13.32 28.00 -9.23
C ILE A 126 13.22 27.11 -10.47
N LEU A 127 13.36 25.80 -10.27
CA LEU A 127 13.21 24.79 -11.32
C LEU A 127 11.92 24.02 -11.09
N CYS A 128 10.96 24.16 -12.01
CA CYS A 128 9.72 23.40 -12.00
C CYS A 128 9.85 22.19 -12.93
N ILE A 129 9.59 20.99 -12.41
CA ILE A 129 9.68 19.74 -13.15
C ILE A 129 8.34 19.02 -13.01
N ASP A 130 7.71 18.72 -14.15
CA ASP A 130 6.42 18.06 -14.22
C ASP A 130 6.63 16.58 -14.59
N GLU A 131 6.09 15.69 -13.76
CA GLU A 131 6.15 14.23 -13.86
C GLU A 131 7.52 13.65 -14.28
N PRO A 132 8.63 13.92 -13.54
CA PRO A 132 9.96 13.39 -13.87
C PRO A 132 10.05 11.86 -13.85
N GLU A 133 9.05 11.17 -13.29
CA GLU A 133 8.92 9.72 -13.27
C GLU A 133 8.46 9.11 -14.60
N GLN A 134 7.93 9.90 -15.54
CA GLN A 134 7.42 9.37 -16.80
C GLN A 134 8.51 8.54 -17.50
N HIS A 135 8.13 7.34 -17.95
CA HIS A 135 9.02 6.37 -18.61
C HIS A 135 10.19 5.82 -17.75
N LEU A 136 10.27 6.16 -16.46
CA LEU A 136 11.26 5.60 -15.54
C LEU A 136 10.73 4.36 -14.84
N HIS A 137 11.57 3.33 -14.77
CA HIS A 137 11.31 2.18 -13.91
C HIS A 137 11.19 2.63 -12.43
N PRO A 138 10.27 2.06 -11.63
CA PRO A 138 10.07 2.43 -10.22
C PRO A 138 11.35 2.56 -9.38
N THR A 139 12.31 1.67 -9.60
CA THR A 139 13.61 1.67 -8.88
C THR A 139 14.47 2.90 -9.17
N LEU A 140 14.31 3.54 -10.34
CA LEU A 140 15.07 4.73 -10.72
C LEU A 140 14.42 6.03 -10.24
N GLN A 141 13.11 6.02 -9.93
CA GLN A 141 12.38 7.24 -9.57
C GLN A 141 12.91 7.87 -8.28
N ALA A 142 13.00 7.09 -7.19
CA ALA A 142 13.55 7.58 -5.91
C ALA A 142 15.03 7.99 -6.03
N ALA A 143 15.80 7.26 -6.85
CA ALA A 143 17.20 7.55 -7.11
C ALA A 143 17.39 8.85 -7.89
N LEU A 144 16.51 9.13 -8.87
CA LEU A 144 16.48 10.39 -9.59
C LEU A 144 16.18 11.55 -8.65
N PHE A 145 15.17 11.44 -7.79
CA PHE A 145 14.84 12.51 -6.84
C PHE A 145 16.04 12.91 -5.98
N LYS A 146 16.72 11.92 -5.40
CA LYS A 146 17.91 12.13 -4.59
C LYS A 146 19.08 12.73 -5.40
N ALA A 147 19.24 12.31 -6.65
CA ALA A 147 20.24 12.89 -7.54
C ALA A 147 19.92 14.35 -7.87
N MET A 148 18.64 14.69 -8.15
CA MET A 148 18.23 16.07 -8.40
C MET A 148 18.48 16.98 -7.21
N GLU A 149 18.19 16.50 -5.99
CA GLU A 149 18.48 17.22 -4.74
C GLU A 149 19.97 17.58 -4.62
N GLY A 150 20.86 16.63 -4.91
CA GLY A 150 22.31 16.87 -4.89
C GLY A 150 22.82 17.77 -6.03
N LEU A 151 22.16 17.75 -7.19
CA LEU A 151 22.57 18.53 -8.38
C LEU A 151 22.03 19.97 -8.38
N ALA A 152 21.04 20.28 -7.55
CA ALA A 152 20.38 21.57 -7.47
C ALA A 152 20.84 22.46 -6.30
N GLU A 153 22.11 22.39 -5.90
CA GLU A 153 22.67 23.13 -4.74
C GLU A 153 22.31 24.63 -4.68
N ARG A 154 22.09 25.26 -5.84
CA ARG A 154 21.83 26.70 -5.97
C ARG A 154 20.39 27.04 -6.39
N ALA A 155 19.50 26.05 -6.56
CA ALA A 155 18.14 26.26 -7.02
C ALA A 155 17.11 25.54 -6.16
N GLN A 156 15.92 26.13 -6.03
CA GLN A 156 14.77 25.45 -5.45
C GLN A 156 14.12 24.58 -6.53
N ILE A 157 13.94 23.29 -6.27
CA ILE A 157 13.19 22.41 -7.16
C ILE A 157 11.74 22.31 -6.68
N LEU A 158 10.79 22.50 -7.60
CA LEU A 158 9.38 22.16 -7.43
C LEU A 158 9.07 20.99 -8.36
N VAL A 159 8.63 19.88 -7.78
CA VAL A 159 8.26 18.67 -8.53
C VAL A 159 6.76 18.47 -8.42
N VAL A 160 6.09 18.29 -9.55
CA VAL A 160 4.70 17.80 -9.62
C VAL A 160 4.76 16.33 -10.01
N SER A 161 4.13 15.46 -9.22
CA SER A 161 4.25 14.01 -9.39
C SER A 161 3.05 13.26 -8.83
N HIS A 162 2.68 12.17 -9.52
CA HIS A 162 1.73 11.17 -9.06
C HIS A 162 2.44 9.86 -8.65
N SER A 163 3.77 9.83 -8.58
CA SER A 163 4.53 8.64 -8.21
C SER A 163 4.57 8.43 -6.69
N VAL A 164 4.10 7.27 -6.24
CA VAL A 164 4.25 6.80 -4.85
C VAL A 164 5.73 6.81 -4.44
N ASN A 165 6.62 6.39 -5.34
CA ASN A 165 8.04 6.24 -5.03
C ASN A 165 8.70 7.61 -4.83
N LEU A 166 8.32 8.62 -5.62
CA LEU A 166 8.81 9.98 -5.46
C LEU A 166 8.25 10.62 -4.19
N ILE A 167 6.95 10.52 -3.94
CA ILE A 167 6.32 11.07 -2.73
C ILE A 167 6.91 10.43 -1.47
N THR A 168 7.23 9.13 -1.52
CA THR A 168 7.87 8.42 -0.39
C THR A 168 9.33 8.83 -0.18
N ALA A 169 10.07 9.12 -1.25
CA ALA A 169 11.45 9.57 -1.17
C ALA A 169 11.58 11.05 -0.74
N ALA A 170 10.53 11.84 -0.95
CA ALA A 170 10.52 13.26 -0.63
C ALA A 170 10.47 13.50 0.90
N PRO A 171 11.17 14.55 1.39
CA PRO A 171 11.10 14.92 2.79
C PRO A 171 9.69 15.44 3.14
N LEU A 172 9.13 14.97 4.27
CA LEU A 172 7.79 15.37 4.75
C LEU A 172 7.56 16.88 4.78
N GLY A 173 8.59 17.65 5.14
CA GLY A 173 8.52 19.10 5.22
C GLY A 173 8.36 19.81 3.86
N GLY A 174 8.64 19.12 2.76
CA GLY A 174 8.50 19.62 1.39
C GLY A 174 7.26 19.09 0.66
N LEU A 175 6.46 18.22 1.27
CA LEU A 175 5.25 17.67 0.65
C LEU A 175 4.09 18.66 0.71
N ILE A 176 3.53 18.93 -0.47
CA ILE A 176 2.35 19.79 -0.67
C ILE A 176 1.32 18.97 -1.42
N ASP A 177 0.15 18.79 -0.81
CA ASP A 177 -1.03 18.15 -1.37
C ASP A 177 -1.80 19.16 -2.23
N LEU A 178 -2.19 18.78 -3.44
CA LEU A 178 -2.95 19.62 -4.37
C LEU A 178 -4.34 19.02 -4.54
N LYS A 179 -5.35 19.69 -3.98
CA LYS A 179 -6.76 19.27 -4.07
C LYS A 179 -7.37 19.64 -5.43
N ALA A 180 -8.39 18.88 -5.82
CA ALA A 180 -9.19 19.19 -7.01
C ALA A 180 -9.76 20.62 -6.94
N PRO A 181 -9.93 21.29 -8.09
CA PRO A 181 -10.54 22.62 -8.12
C PRO A 181 -11.97 22.54 -7.59
N ASP A 182 -12.26 23.41 -6.63
CA ASP A 182 -13.59 23.68 -6.11
C ASP A 182 -14.06 25.03 -6.68
N ASP A 183 -15.36 25.22 -6.86
CA ASP A 183 -15.94 26.48 -7.37
C ASP A 183 -15.74 27.66 -6.40
N GLY A 184 -15.27 27.38 -5.18
CA GLY A 184 -14.86 28.37 -4.19
C GLY A 184 -13.45 28.94 -4.43
N SER A 185 -13.17 30.10 -3.83
CA SER A 185 -11.84 30.73 -3.85
C SER A 185 -10.86 30.13 -2.83
N ALA A 186 -11.06 28.88 -2.42
CA ALA A 186 -10.24 28.25 -1.39
C ALA A 186 -8.87 27.86 -1.96
N ASN A 187 -7.83 27.93 -1.13
CA ASN A 187 -6.49 27.49 -1.53
C ASN A 187 -6.50 25.96 -1.72
N GLN A 188 -6.15 25.50 -2.92
CA GLN A 188 -6.07 24.08 -3.25
C GLN A 188 -4.78 23.42 -2.74
N LEU A 189 -3.77 24.21 -2.40
CA LEU A 189 -2.48 23.73 -1.92
C LEU A 189 -2.47 23.62 -0.39
N GLU A 190 -2.11 22.44 0.08
CA GLU A 190 -2.06 22.13 1.50
C GLU A 190 -0.73 21.50 1.88
N ARG A 191 0.02 22.13 2.80
CA ARG A 191 1.30 21.60 3.26
C ARG A 191 1.08 20.52 4.30
N LEU A 192 1.66 19.34 4.08
CA LEU A 192 1.46 18.21 5.01
C LEU A 192 2.01 18.50 6.42
N LYS A 193 3.11 19.25 6.51
CA LYS A 193 3.72 19.67 7.79
C LYS A 193 2.78 20.52 8.66
N GLU A 194 1.83 21.21 8.07
CA GLU A 194 0.89 22.10 8.76
C GLU A 194 -0.32 21.33 9.33
N LYS A 195 -0.40 20.01 9.12
CA LYS A 195 -1.41 19.10 9.69
C LYS A 195 -0.79 18.10 10.67
N PRO A 196 -0.60 18.48 11.95
CA PRO A 196 -0.08 17.56 12.97
C PRO A 196 -0.94 16.29 13.09
N ASP A 197 -2.26 16.40 12.94
CA ASP A 197 -3.20 15.28 13.03
C ASP A 197 -2.96 14.22 11.93
N ARG A 198 -2.64 14.64 10.69
CA ARG A 198 -2.29 13.71 9.61
C ARG A 198 -0.96 13.02 9.87
N LEU A 199 0.03 13.74 10.43
CA LEU A 199 1.33 13.16 10.79
C LEU A 199 1.20 12.19 11.97
N GLU A 200 0.36 12.51 12.95
CA GLU A 200 0.04 11.63 14.08
C GLU A 200 -0.68 10.37 13.60
N LEU A 201 -1.67 10.52 12.71
CA LEU A 201 -2.35 9.41 12.06
C LEU A 201 -1.36 8.45 11.38
N MET A 202 -0.39 8.99 10.64
CA MET A 202 0.65 8.19 9.98
C MET A 202 1.51 7.43 10.98
N GLY A 203 1.85 8.05 12.11
CA GLY A 203 2.61 7.42 13.19
C GLY A 203 1.83 6.31 13.90
N VAL A 204 0.54 6.53 14.17
CA VAL A 204 -0.33 5.56 14.85
C VAL A 204 -0.66 4.37 13.95
N LEU A 205 -0.97 4.62 12.67
CA LEU A 205 -1.36 3.59 11.71
C LEU A 205 -0.18 2.95 10.98
N GLY A 206 1.03 3.52 11.11
CA GLY A 206 2.22 3.01 10.42
C GLY A 206 2.18 3.17 8.90
N VAL A 207 1.44 4.16 8.40
CA VAL A 207 1.21 4.37 6.96
C VAL A 207 2.14 5.43 6.37
N THR A 208 2.55 5.23 5.11
CA THR A 208 3.42 6.19 4.41
C THR A 208 2.61 7.38 3.88
N PRO A 209 3.23 8.56 3.70
CA PRO A 209 2.54 9.74 3.18
C PRO A 209 1.96 9.48 1.79
N ALA A 210 2.73 8.81 0.93
CA ALA A 210 2.34 8.48 -0.42
C ALA A 210 1.07 7.62 -0.47
N SER A 211 0.94 6.67 0.47
CA SER A 211 -0.24 5.80 0.52
C SER A 211 -1.51 6.56 0.91
N LEU A 212 -1.40 7.49 1.86
CA LEU A 212 -2.55 8.32 2.27
C LEU A 212 -2.92 9.38 1.24
N LEU A 213 -1.94 10.00 0.57
CA LEU A 213 -2.18 11.05 -0.42
C LEU A 213 -2.81 10.52 -1.72
N GLN A 214 -2.64 9.24 -2.04
CA GLN A 214 -3.17 8.63 -3.25
C GLN A 214 -4.45 7.84 -3.06
N SER A 215 -4.88 7.66 -1.82
CA SER A 215 -6.06 6.86 -1.51
C SER A 215 -7.24 7.77 -1.20
N ASP A 216 -8.40 7.39 -1.69
CA ASP A 216 -9.66 8.09 -1.44
C ASP A 216 -10.35 7.63 -0.15
N ALA A 217 -9.92 6.50 0.42
CA ALA A 217 -10.38 6.00 1.72
C ALA A 217 -9.34 5.12 2.42
N ILE A 218 -9.58 4.83 3.70
CA ILE A 218 -8.81 3.86 4.50
C ILE A 218 -9.71 2.67 4.84
N LEU A 219 -9.22 1.44 4.66
CA LEU A 219 -9.85 0.23 5.17
C LEU A 219 -8.89 -0.47 6.13
N VAL A 220 -9.28 -0.60 7.39
CA VAL A 220 -8.53 -1.40 8.37
C VAL A 220 -9.08 -2.81 8.38
N VAL A 221 -8.24 -3.82 8.19
CA VAL A 221 -8.60 -5.24 8.22
C VAL A 221 -7.82 -5.98 9.30
N GLU A 222 -8.33 -7.14 9.70
CA GLU A 222 -7.71 -7.96 10.73
C GLU A 222 -6.42 -8.64 10.25
N GLY A 223 -6.44 -9.37 9.13
CA GLY A 223 -5.30 -10.16 8.64
C GLY A 223 -4.83 -9.82 7.23
N GLU A 224 -3.65 -10.34 6.87
CA GLU A 224 -3.11 -10.25 5.50
C GLU A 224 -3.96 -11.05 4.50
N THR A 225 -4.55 -12.17 4.94
CA THR A 225 -5.45 -12.99 4.13
C THR A 225 -6.66 -12.17 3.69
N ASP A 226 -7.29 -11.43 4.62
CA ASP A 226 -8.41 -10.52 4.34
C ASP A 226 -8.04 -9.49 3.28
N ALA A 227 -6.92 -8.78 3.48
CA ALA A 227 -6.45 -7.77 2.53
C ALA A 227 -6.30 -8.36 1.12
N LYS A 228 -5.66 -9.54 1.00
CA LYS A 228 -5.44 -10.23 -0.27
C LYS A 228 -6.76 -10.67 -0.92
N TRP A 229 -7.67 -11.24 -0.14
CA TRP A 229 -8.92 -11.79 -0.64
C TRP A 229 -9.88 -10.70 -1.08
N LEU A 230 -10.02 -9.65 -0.27
CA LEU A 230 -10.79 -8.47 -0.64
C LEU A 230 -10.21 -7.81 -1.90
N GLY A 231 -8.88 -7.70 -2.01
CA GLY A 231 -8.21 -7.18 -3.22
C GLY A 231 -8.52 -8.00 -4.47
N THR A 232 -8.76 -9.30 -4.30
CA THR A 232 -9.19 -10.19 -5.38
C THR A 232 -10.67 -10.02 -5.70
N LEU A 233 -11.54 -9.92 -4.70
CA LEU A 233 -13.00 -9.83 -4.85
C LEU A 233 -13.46 -8.46 -5.37
N PHE A 234 -12.85 -7.38 -4.89
CA PHE A 234 -13.28 -6.00 -5.11
C PHE A 234 -12.12 -5.10 -5.60
N PRO A 235 -11.49 -5.43 -6.74
CA PRO A 235 -10.32 -4.69 -7.23
C PRO A 235 -10.64 -3.24 -7.60
N ILE A 236 -11.91 -2.93 -7.92
CA ILE A 236 -12.35 -1.58 -8.29
C ILE A 236 -12.46 -0.72 -7.04
N GLU A 237 -13.19 -1.19 -6.02
CA GLU A 237 -13.38 -0.48 -4.75
C GLU A 237 -12.06 -0.36 -3.97
N LEU A 238 -11.25 -1.42 -3.93
CA LEU A 238 -9.96 -1.38 -3.24
C LEU A 238 -8.83 -0.72 -4.01
N GLY A 239 -8.95 -0.57 -5.33
CA GLY A 239 -7.95 0.16 -6.12
C GLY A 239 -7.79 1.64 -5.69
N ARG A 240 -8.79 2.19 -5.01
CA ARG A 240 -8.84 3.56 -4.49
C ARG A 240 -8.75 3.64 -2.97
N THR A 241 -8.52 2.52 -2.29
CA THR A 241 -8.58 2.41 -0.82
C THR A 241 -7.22 1.97 -0.27
N HIS A 242 -6.71 2.68 0.73
CA HIS A 242 -5.54 2.22 1.46
C HIS A 242 -5.93 1.13 2.47
N VAL A 243 -5.42 -0.08 2.30
CA VAL A 243 -5.70 -1.21 3.21
C VAL A 243 -4.61 -1.31 4.28
N ILE A 244 -5.02 -1.29 5.55
CA ILE A 244 -4.15 -1.39 6.73
C ILE A 244 -4.43 -2.71 7.43
N VAL A 245 -3.40 -3.52 7.65
CA VAL A 245 -3.52 -4.79 8.38
C VAL A 245 -3.20 -4.55 9.86
N ALA A 246 -4.22 -4.62 10.72
CA ALA A 246 -4.07 -4.39 12.16
C ALA A 246 -3.45 -5.58 12.88
N GLY A 247 -3.78 -6.80 12.45
CA GLY A 247 -3.27 -8.07 12.96
C GLY A 247 -4.23 -8.85 13.86
N ASN A 248 -5.13 -8.17 14.59
CA ASN A 248 -6.17 -8.83 15.39
C ASN A 248 -7.36 -7.88 15.67
N ALA A 249 -8.48 -8.46 16.10
CA ALA A 249 -9.69 -7.77 16.54
C ALA A 249 -9.45 -6.55 17.44
N ASP A 250 -8.67 -6.67 18.52
CA ASP A 250 -8.44 -5.58 19.47
C ASP A 250 -7.72 -4.38 18.83
N LYS A 251 -6.76 -4.66 17.94
CA LYS A 251 -6.03 -3.63 17.19
C LYS A 251 -6.90 -2.98 16.13
N VAL A 252 -7.85 -3.69 15.53
CA VAL A 252 -8.86 -3.08 14.64
C VAL A 252 -9.69 -2.06 15.43
N LEU A 253 -10.11 -2.39 16.65
CA LEU A 253 -10.85 -1.46 17.51
C LEU A 253 -9.99 -0.27 17.96
N ALA A 254 -8.72 -0.51 18.32
CA ALA A 254 -7.79 0.57 18.64
C ALA A 254 -7.53 1.51 17.45
N ALA A 255 -7.46 0.96 16.23
CA ALA A 255 -7.36 1.75 15.02
C ALA A 255 -8.64 2.56 14.77
N HIS A 256 -9.82 1.98 15.02
CA HIS A 256 -11.09 2.72 14.95
C HIS A 256 -11.10 3.89 15.95
N ASP A 257 -10.67 3.69 17.20
CA ASP A 257 -10.60 4.75 18.21
C ASP A 257 -9.65 5.88 17.78
N ALA A 258 -8.48 5.53 17.24
CA ALA A 258 -7.53 6.50 16.71
C ALA A 258 -8.07 7.26 15.48
N LEU A 259 -8.76 6.57 14.57
CA LEU A 259 -9.39 7.16 13.39
C LEU A 259 -10.55 8.09 13.77
N SER A 260 -11.25 7.78 14.86
CA SER A 260 -12.38 8.58 15.35
C SER A 260 -11.94 9.81 16.14
N SER A 261 -10.77 9.75 16.79
CA SER A 261 -10.26 10.85 17.61
C SER A 261 -9.59 11.96 16.80
N LEU A 262 -9.16 11.65 15.58
CA LEU A 262 -8.47 12.57 14.69
C LEU A 262 -9.46 13.19 13.67
N PRO A 263 -9.32 14.49 13.34
CA PRO A 263 -10.15 15.16 12.33
C PRO A 263 -9.70 14.74 10.91
N ILE A 264 -10.01 13.51 10.53
CA ILE A 264 -9.60 12.92 9.26
C ILE A 264 -10.62 13.29 8.18
N GLU A 265 -10.17 13.97 7.14
CA GLU A 265 -11.00 14.28 5.96
C GLU A 265 -11.25 13.05 5.07
N LEU A 266 -10.39 12.03 5.18
CA LEU A 266 -10.49 10.80 4.40
C LEU A 266 -11.57 9.86 4.99
N PRO A 267 -12.54 9.38 4.19
CA PRO A 267 -13.44 8.32 4.60
C PRO A 267 -12.69 7.07 5.05
N TRP A 268 -13.22 6.37 6.05
CA TRP A 268 -12.59 5.15 6.55
C TRP A 268 -13.61 4.12 7.05
N LEU A 269 -13.21 2.85 7.01
CA LEU A 269 -13.99 1.72 7.49
C LEU A 269 -13.06 0.73 8.20
N CYS A 270 -13.52 0.14 9.29
CA CYS A 270 -12.85 -0.98 9.96
C CYS A 270 -13.62 -2.26 9.67
N LEU A 271 -12.90 -3.34 9.38
CA LEU A 271 -13.42 -4.67 9.15
C LEU A 271 -12.85 -5.63 10.21
N ARG A 272 -13.74 -6.42 10.79
CA ARG A 272 -13.38 -7.43 11.79
C ARG A 272 -14.12 -8.74 11.54
N ASP A 273 -13.47 -9.84 11.89
CA ASP A 273 -14.13 -11.13 12.02
C ASP A 273 -15.21 -11.12 13.13
N ARG A 274 -16.21 -11.97 12.94
CA ARG A 274 -17.27 -12.16 13.93
C ARG A 274 -16.76 -12.94 15.14
N ASP A 275 -15.81 -13.83 14.93
CA ASP A 275 -15.38 -14.84 15.89
C ASP A 275 -16.60 -15.61 16.43
N LEU A 276 -16.65 -15.79 17.75
CA LEU A 276 -17.74 -16.46 18.45
C LEU A 276 -18.77 -15.45 19.02
N LEU A 277 -18.73 -14.18 18.60
CA LEU A 277 -19.64 -13.16 19.15
C LEU A 277 -21.10 -13.49 18.86
N LYS A 278 -21.94 -13.18 19.85
CA LYS A 278 -23.39 -13.26 19.75
C LYS A 278 -23.94 -12.05 19.01
N ASP A 279 -25.15 -12.19 18.45
CA ASP A 279 -25.77 -11.12 17.64
C ASP A 279 -26.04 -9.83 18.46
N ASP A 280 -26.34 -9.97 19.75
CA ASP A 280 -26.49 -8.86 20.70
C ASP A 280 -25.17 -8.13 20.98
N GLU A 281 -24.08 -8.88 21.18
CA GLU A 281 -22.73 -8.32 21.36
C GLU A 281 -22.26 -7.53 20.12
N ILE A 282 -22.60 -8.02 18.92
CA ILE A 282 -22.30 -7.32 17.65
C ILE A 282 -23.11 -6.04 17.53
N ALA A 283 -24.41 -6.08 17.86
CA ALA A 283 -25.26 -4.90 17.81
C ALA A 283 -24.79 -3.80 18.77
N GLU A 284 -24.42 -4.16 20.01
CA GLU A 284 -23.82 -3.23 20.97
C GLU A 284 -22.50 -2.64 20.43
N MET A 285 -21.66 -3.50 19.85
CA MET A 285 -20.38 -3.09 19.28
C MET A 285 -20.53 -2.14 18.09
N GLN A 286 -21.44 -2.43 17.16
CA GLN A 286 -21.71 -1.57 16.00
C GLN A 286 -22.34 -0.23 16.42
N SER A 287 -23.11 -0.20 17.52
CA SER A 287 -23.60 1.06 18.10
C SER A 287 -22.46 1.91 18.67
N ARG A 288 -21.43 1.29 19.24
CA ARG A 288 -20.25 1.98 19.77
C ARG A 288 -19.27 2.38 18.67
N TYR A 289 -19.19 1.59 17.60
CA TYR A 289 -18.27 1.76 16.49
C TYR A 289 -19.04 1.84 15.15
N PRO A 290 -19.60 3.00 14.78
CA PRO A 290 -20.47 3.15 13.60
C PRO A 290 -19.78 2.81 12.27
N ALA A 291 -18.46 3.00 12.19
CA ALA A 291 -17.64 2.69 11.02
C ALA A 291 -16.98 1.30 11.11
N LEU A 292 -17.57 0.37 11.88
CA LEU A 292 -17.14 -1.03 11.97
C LEU A 292 -18.09 -1.95 11.19
N HIS A 293 -17.55 -2.68 10.23
CA HIS A 293 -18.16 -3.83 9.60
C HIS A 293 -17.69 -5.12 10.31
N VAL A 294 -18.63 -6.00 10.60
CA VAL A 294 -18.36 -7.33 11.17
C VAL A 294 -18.95 -8.35 10.21
N TRP A 295 -18.18 -9.37 9.85
CA TRP A 295 -18.68 -10.41 8.95
C TRP A 295 -19.95 -11.10 9.53
N PRO A 296 -20.90 -11.50 8.68
CA PRO A 296 -22.14 -12.13 9.16
C PRO A 296 -21.90 -13.56 9.69
N LYS A 297 -20.82 -14.21 9.26
CA LYS A 297 -20.36 -15.54 9.69
C LYS A 297 -19.02 -15.41 10.45
N ARG A 298 -18.51 -16.51 11.01
CA ARG A 298 -17.34 -16.52 11.93
C ARG A 298 -16.15 -15.70 11.43
N ALA A 299 -15.75 -15.89 10.18
CA ALA A 299 -14.69 -15.12 9.52
C ALA A 299 -14.96 -15.00 8.01
N ILE A 300 -14.10 -14.28 7.28
CA ILE A 300 -14.19 -14.12 5.83
C ILE A 300 -14.27 -15.46 5.08
N GLU A 301 -13.52 -16.48 5.52
CA GLU A 301 -13.54 -17.82 4.92
C GLU A 301 -14.90 -18.50 5.08
N SER A 302 -15.58 -18.28 6.20
CA SER A 302 -16.92 -18.80 6.43
C SER A 302 -17.93 -18.23 5.42
N VAL A 303 -17.71 -17.00 4.94
CA VAL A 303 -18.57 -16.36 3.94
C VAL A 303 -18.46 -17.06 2.59
N LEU A 304 -17.28 -17.59 2.21
CA LEU A 304 -17.11 -18.42 1.00
C LEU A 304 -17.82 -19.77 1.06
N LEU A 305 -18.10 -20.27 2.26
CA LEU A 305 -18.82 -21.52 2.47
C LEU A 305 -20.33 -21.30 2.28
N ASP A 306 -20.73 -21.07 1.03
CA ASP A 306 -22.11 -20.93 0.56
C ASP A 306 -22.40 -22.00 -0.49
N GLY A 307 -23.52 -22.71 -0.33
CA GLY A 307 -23.87 -23.84 -1.18
C GLY A 307 -24.09 -23.45 -2.64
N ARG A 308 -24.56 -22.23 -2.95
CA ARG A 308 -24.74 -21.77 -4.33
C ARG A 308 -23.39 -21.54 -5.00
N LEU A 309 -22.47 -20.87 -4.31
CA LEU A 309 -21.12 -20.62 -4.83
C LEU A 309 -20.34 -21.93 -5.05
N ILE A 310 -20.34 -22.81 -4.05
CA ILE A 310 -19.62 -24.08 -4.12
C ILE A 310 -20.23 -25.00 -5.18
N SER A 311 -21.56 -25.13 -5.23
CA SER A 311 -22.24 -25.91 -6.29
C SER A 311 -21.85 -25.40 -7.67
N ARG A 312 -21.83 -24.07 -7.87
CA ARG A 312 -21.43 -23.46 -9.14
C ARG A 312 -20.00 -23.83 -9.53
N VAL A 313 -19.05 -23.74 -8.61
CA VAL A 313 -17.65 -24.15 -8.85
C VAL A 313 -17.56 -25.64 -9.20
N LEU A 314 -18.25 -26.51 -8.48
CA LEU A 314 -18.21 -27.95 -8.70
C LEU A 314 -18.81 -28.34 -10.06
N VAL A 315 -19.96 -27.76 -10.43
CA VAL A 315 -20.63 -28.00 -11.72
C VAL A 315 -19.73 -27.59 -12.90
N LEU A 316 -19.07 -26.43 -12.81
CA LEU A 316 -18.12 -25.99 -13.84
C LEU A 316 -16.91 -26.91 -14.00
N ASN A 317 -16.59 -27.70 -12.97
CA ASN A 317 -15.52 -28.69 -13.01
C ASN A 317 -16.04 -30.12 -13.23
N GLY A 318 -17.28 -30.28 -13.72
CA GLY A 318 -17.85 -31.55 -14.15
C GLY A 318 -18.52 -32.38 -13.04
N VAL A 319 -18.69 -31.81 -11.85
CA VAL A 319 -19.38 -32.47 -10.72
C VAL A 319 -20.81 -31.93 -10.64
N ASN A 320 -21.79 -32.72 -11.08
CA ASN A 320 -23.19 -32.30 -11.10
C ASN A 320 -23.80 -32.39 -9.69
N VAL A 321 -23.93 -31.25 -9.01
CA VAL A 321 -24.46 -31.13 -7.65
C VAL A 321 -25.34 -29.89 -7.53
N THR A 322 -26.40 -30.00 -6.75
CA THR A 322 -27.30 -28.89 -6.46
C THR A 322 -26.80 -28.09 -5.23
N PRO A 323 -27.17 -26.80 -5.11
CA PRO A 323 -26.84 -26.01 -3.92
C PRO A 323 -27.35 -26.66 -2.62
N THR A 324 -28.53 -27.28 -2.64
CA THR A 324 -29.12 -27.97 -1.49
C THR A 324 -28.33 -29.20 -1.05
N GLU A 325 -27.77 -29.96 -1.99
CA GLU A 325 -26.90 -31.10 -1.66
C GLU A 325 -25.60 -30.61 -1.02
N VAL A 326 -25.02 -29.54 -1.56
CA VAL A 326 -23.78 -28.94 -1.02
C VAL A 326 -24.01 -28.36 0.37
N GLU A 327 -25.13 -27.70 0.64
CA GLU A 327 -25.49 -27.27 2.01
C GLU A 327 -25.59 -28.45 2.98
N GLY A 328 -26.17 -29.58 2.54
CA GLY A 328 -26.16 -30.82 3.30
C GLY A 328 -24.74 -31.30 3.62
N TRP A 329 -23.85 -31.25 2.63
CA TRP A 329 -22.44 -31.63 2.82
C TRP A 329 -21.71 -30.71 3.79
N LEU A 330 -21.94 -29.40 3.72
CA LEU A 330 -21.33 -28.45 4.65
C LEU A 330 -21.79 -28.72 6.08
N ARG A 331 -23.08 -29.02 6.29
CA ARG A 331 -23.60 -29.39 7.61
C ARG A 331 -22.94 -30.67 8.13
N GLU A 332 -22.90 -31.73 7.32
CA GLU A 332 -22.23 -33.00 7.69
C GLU A 332 -20.74 -32.78 8.00
N CYS A 333 -20.05 -31.92 7.24
CA CYS A 333 -18.66 -31.56 7.49
C CYS A 333 -18.46 -30.69 8.74
N ALA A 334 -19.50 -29.98 9.19
CA ALA A 334 -19.46 -29.14 10.38
C ALA A 334 -19.73 -29.94 11.67
N GLU A 335 -20.62 -30.94 11.65
CA GLU A 335 -20.96 -31.79 12.82
C GLU A 335 -19.77 -32.22 13.68
N PRO A 336 -18.67 -32.79 13.15
CA PRO A 336 -17.54 -33.21 13.98
C PRO A 336 -16.77 -32.04 14.63
N LEU A 337 -16.99 -30.79 14.18
CA LEU A 337 -16.36 -29.59 14.72
C LEU A 337 -17.10 -29.04 15.95
N GLN A 338 -18.27 -29.59 16.30
CA GLN A 338 -19.08 -29.08 17.41
C GLN A 338 -18.34 -29.10 18.75
N GLU A 339 -17.59 -30.16 19.05
CA GLU A 339 -16.81 -30.25 20.30
C GLU A 339 -15.66 -29.25 20.33
N GLU A 340 -15.00 -28.98 19.20
CA GLU A 340 -13.95 -27.97 19.11
C GLU A 340 -14.52 -26.56 19.30
N VAL A 341 -15.68 -26.28 18.70
CA VAL A 341 -16.40 -25.02 18.91
C VAL A 341 -16.81 -24.87 20.36
N LEU A 342 -17.33 -25.93 20.99
CA LEU A 342 -17.68 -25.92 22.40
C LEU A 342 -16.46 -25.58 23.28
N ALA A 343 -15.32 -26.24 23.04
CA ALA A 343 -14.08 -25.95 23.75
C ALA A 343 -13.68 -24.47 23.62
N ALA A 344 -13.76 -23.90 22.41
CA ALA A 344 -13.44 -22.49 22.17
C ALA A 344 -14.42 -21.52 22.86
N ILE A 345 -15.73 -21.85 22.91
CA ILE A 345 -16.72 -21.06 23.65
C ILE A 345 -16.44 -21.10 25.16
N VAL A 346 -16.18 -22.30 25.71
CA VAL A 346 -15.87 -22.49 27.14
C VAL A 346 -14.61 -21.73 27.52
N GLU A 347 -13.53 -21.85 26.75
CA GLU A 347 -12.28 -21.10 26.93
C GLU A 347 -12.52 -19.58 26.96
N ARG A 348 -13.37 -19.09 26.04
CA ARG A 348 -13.73 -17.67 25.95
C ARG A 348 -14.52 -17.21 27.18
N GLU A 349 -15.54 -17.95 27.59
CA GLU A 349 -16.37 -17.61 28.75
C GLU A 349 -15.56 -17.63 30.04
N LEU A 350 -14.69 -18.64 30.22
CA LEU A 350 -13.75 -18.69 31.36
C LEU A 350 -12.74 -17.55 31.33
N SER A 351 -12.24 -17.19 30.16
CA SER A 351 -11.30 -16.06 30.01
C SER A 351 -11.97 -14.70 30.29
N ARG A 352 -13.26 -14.57 29.95
CA ARG A 352 -14.06 -13.38 30.27
C ARG A 352 -14.38 -13.28 31.76
N ALA A 353 -14.76 -14.38 32.40
CA ALA A 353 -15.08 -14.43 33.82
C ALA A 353 -13.84 -14.25 34.70
N PHE A 354 -12.71 -14.83 34.28
CA PHE A 354 -11.44 -14.80 34.99
C PHE A 354 -10.31 -14.28 34.07
N PRO A 355 -10.22 -12.95 33.89
CA PRO A 355 -9.25 -12.36 32.97
C PRO A 355 -7.80 -12.54 33.45
N PRO A 356 -6.81 -12.41 32.54
CA PRO A 356 -5.39 -12.45 32.90
C PRO A 356 -5.04 -11.43 34.00
N PRO A 357 -4.12 -11.75 34.91
CA PRO A 357 -3.72 -10.85 35.98
C PRO A 357 -2.99 -9.63 35.43
N VAL A 358 -3.42 -8.43 35.83
CA VAL A 358 -2.77 -7.17 35.48
C VAL A 358 -1.88 -6.73 36.64
N PRO A 359 -0.55 -6.67 36.49
CA PRO A 359 0.34 -6.26 37.57
C PRO A 359 0.22 -4.75 37.84
N ALA A 360 0.54 -4.34 39.07
CA ALA A 360 0.46 -2.95 39.48
C ALA A 360 1.46 -2.05 38.72
N ALA A 361 1.04 -0.81 38.43
CA ALA A 361 1.92 0.18 37.79
C ALA A 361 3.09 0.56 38.73
N GLY A 362 4.28 0.77 38.16
CA GLY A 362 5.46 1.25 38.91
C GLY A 362 6.27 0.18 39.66
N THR A 363 5.92 -1.11 39.57
CA THR A 363 6.71 -2.19 40.17
C THR A 363 7.96 -2.51 39.37
N GLY A 364 9.08 -2.79 40.05
CA GLY A 364 10.32 -3.25 39.40
C GLY A 364 10.10 -4.52 38.56
N ARG A 365 10.93 -4.72 37.52
CA ARG A 365 10.76 -5.79 36.50
C ARG A 365 10.50 -7.18 37.11
N PHE A 366 11.30 -7.58 38.11
CA PHE A 366 11.18 -8.91 38.72
C PHE A 366 9.97 -9.03 39.65
N ALA A 367 9.62 -7.98 40.39
CA ALA A 367 8.41 -7.96 41.22
C ALA A 367 7.14 -8.06 40.35
N ARG A 368 7.14 -7.39 39.19
CA ARG A 368 6.07 -7.53 38.18
C ARG A 368 5.91 -8.97 37.71
N MET A 369 7.03 -9.66 37.42
CA MET A 369 7.01 -11.07 37.01
C MET A 369 6.42 -11.96 38.11
N GLU A 370 6.84 -11.78 39.37
CA GLU A 370 6.29 -12.55 40.49
C GLU A 370 4.78 -12.33 40.68
N GLN A 371 4.32 -11.08 40.62
CA GLN A 371 2.89 -10.75 40.74
C GLN A 371 2.06 -11.42 39.63
N VAL A 372 2.54 -11.37 38.38
CA VAL A 372 1.87 -12.01 37.24
C VAL A 372 1.78 -13.52 37.45
N TYR A 373 2.87 -14.17 37.85
CA TYR A 373 2.87 -15.62 38.07
C TYR A 373 1.94 -16.03 39.21
N ARG A 374 1.94 -15.31 40.33
CA ARG A 374 1.01 -15.57 41.44
C ARG A 374 -0.44 -15.34 41.03
N GLY A 375 -0.71 -14.27 40.28
CA GLY A 375 -2.04 -14.00 39.74
C GLY A 375 -2.53 -15.12 38.82
N TYR A 376 -1.66 -15.67 37.97
CA TYR A 376 -2.04 -16.79 37.09
C TYR A 376 -2.36 -18.07 37.87
N VAL A 377 -1.73 -18.31 39.03
CA VAL A 377 -2.10 -19.45 39.89
C VAL A 377 -3.54 -19.31 40.38
N GLU A 378 -3.95 -18.11 40.80
CA GLU A 378 -5.32 -17.83 41.25
C GLU A 378 -6.32 -17.91 40.09
N VAL A 379 -6.03 -17.24 38.98
CA VAL A 379 -6.88 -17.25 37.78
C VAL A 379 -7.09 -18.68 37.27
N ASN A 380 -6.02 -19.47 37.14
CA ASN A 380 -6.13 -20.84 36.62
C ASN A 380 -6.82 -21.78 37.60
N ARG A 381 -6.68 -21.55 38.91
CA ARG A 381 -7.46 -22.29 39.92
C ARG A 381 -8.95 -22.02 39.75
N ASN A 382 -9.35 -20.75 39.69
CA ASN A 382 -10.75 -20.37 39.53
C ASN A 382 -11.33 -20.89 38.19
N ARG A 383 -10.55 -20.81 37.10
CA ARG A 383 -10.96 -21.38 35.80
C ARG A 383 -11.15 -22.90 35.87
N ALA A 384 -10.27 -23.61 36.57
CA ALA A 384 -10.39 -25.06 36.75
C ALA A 384 -11.60 -25.43 37.60
N ASP A 385 -11.86 -24.68 38.67
CA ASP A 385 -13.00 -24.91 39.58
C ASP A 385 -14.34 -24.67 38.88
N GLU A 386 -14.43 -23.67 37.99
CA GLU A 386 -15.66 -23.34 37.23
C GLU A 386 -15.80 -24.09 35.88
N LEU A 387 -14.77 -24.81 35.44
CA LEU A 387 -14.73 -25.42 34.10
C LEU A 387 -15.95 -26.31 33.83
N THR A 388 -16.29 -27.21 34.76
CA THR A 388 -17.39 -28.16 34.58
C THR A 388 -18.73 -27.44 34.48
N THR A 389 -18.96 -26.44 35.34
CA THR A 389 -20.20 -25.66 35.35
C THR A 389 -20.38 -24.86 34.07
N VAL A 390 -19.33 -24.18 33.60
CA VAL A 390 -19.36 -23.45 32.32
C VAL A 390 -19.53 -24.42 31.15
N LEU A 391 -18.84 -25.56 31.14
CA LEU A 391 -18.94 -26.58 30.10
C LEU A 391 -20.37 -27.11 29.95
N GLU A 392 -21.03 -27.51 31.04
CA GLU A 392 -22.39 -28.05 31.01
C GLU A 392 -23.41 -27.00 30.52
N ARG A 393 -23.26 -25.76 30.97
CA ARG A 393 -24.08 -24.62 30.53
C ARG A 393 -23.92 -24.39 29.03
N GLU A 394 -22.69 -24.22 28.55
CA GLU A 394 -22.43 -23.89 27.15
C GLU A 394 -22.73 -25.06 26.21
N ARG A 395 -22.57 -26.32 26.66
CA ARG A 395 -22.97 -27.51 25.90
C ARG A 395 -24.47 -27.47 25.60
N THR A 396 -25.28 -27.25 26.63
CA THR A 396 -26.75 -27.19 26.50
C THR A 396 -27.18 -26.06 25.54
N LEU A 397 -26.54 -24.89 25.65
CA LEU A 397 -26.80 -23.76 24.76
C LEU A 397 -26.38 -24.05 23.32
N LEU A 398 -25.19 -24.63 23.12
CA LEU A 398 -24.67 -24.95 21.80
C LEU A 398 -25.52 -26.00 21.10
N GLU A 399 -25.93 -27.07 21.79
CA GLU A 399 -26.81 -28.11 21.23
C GLU A 399 -28.14 -27.53 20.72
N SER A 400 -28.71 -26.55 21.42
CA SER A 400 -29.94 -25.88 20.99
C SER A 400 -29.77 -24.98 19.76
N ARG A 401 -28.60 -24.34 19.62
CA ARG A 401 -28.31 -23.35 18.55
C ARG A 401 -27.70 -23.99 17.31
N TRP A 402 -26.96 -25.08 17.46
CA TRP A 402 -26.20 -25.73 16.38
C TRP A 402 -27.02 -26.02 15.12
N PRO A 403 -28.27 -26.53 15.18
CA PRO A 403 -29.04 -26.85 13.98
C PRO A 403 -29.24 -25.66 13.03
N THR A 404 -29.29 -24.44 13.57
CA THR A 404 -29.56 -23.21 12.82
C THR A 404 -28.32 -22.35 12.64
N GLU A 405 -27.40 -22.32 13.62
CA GLU A 405 -26.29 -21.36 13.67
C GLU A 405 -24.90 -21.97 13.42
N TRP A 406 -24.80 -23.27 13.09
CA TRP A 406 -23.50 -23.92 12.84
C TRP A 406 -22.61 -23.14 11.85
N HIS A 407 -23.17 -22.52 10.82
CA HIS A 407 -22.45 -21.74 9.81
C HIS A 407 -21.85 -20.42 10.35
N LYS A 408 -22.37 -19.90 11.47
CA LYS A 408 -21.81 -18.75 12.20
C LYS A 408 -20.72 -19.14 13.18
N LEU A 409 -20.65 -20.42 13.58
CA LEU A 409 -19.85 -20.89 14.70
C LEU A 409 -18.72 -21.85 14.30
N ALA A 410 -18.91 -22.66 13.26
CA ALA A 410 -17.94 -23.66 12.81
C ALA A 410 -16.61 -23.01 12.43
N GLU A 411 -15.49 -23.65 12.81
CA GLU A 411 -14.16 -23.14 12.49
C GLU A 411 -13.94 -23.22 10.97
N PRO A 412 -13.69 -22.08 10.29
CA PRO A 412 -13.72 -22.01 8.83
C PRO A 412 -12.67 -22.88 8.16
N LYS A 413 -11.44 -22.93 8.67
CA LYS A 413 -10.32 -23.62 8.02
C LYS A 413 -10.48 -25.13 8.11
N ALA A 414 -10.92 -25.62 9.26
CA ALA A 414 -11.27 -27.01 9.50
C ALA A 414 -12.45 -27.43 8.61
N LEU A 415 -13.49 -26.59 8.52
CA LEU A 415 -14.64 -26.86 7.66
C LEU A 415 -14.27 -26.88 6.18
N MET A 416 -13.47 -25.92 5.72
CA MET A 416 -12.93 -25.89 4.35
C MET A 416 -12.06 -27.13 4.06
N GLY A 417 -11.27 -27.57 5.03
CA GLY A 417 -10.48 -28.81 4.96
C GLY A 417 -11.35 -30.07 4.87
N ASN A 418 -12.44 -30.14 5.64
CA ASN A 418 -13.40 -31.24 5.57
C ASN A 418 -14.11 -31.27 4.20
N LEU A 419 -14.52 -30.11 3.69
CA LEU A 419 -15.13 -29.98 2.38
C LEU A 419 -14.16 -30.42 1.27
N GLN A 420 -12.92 -29.94 1.29
CA GLN A 420 -11.89 -30.31 0.31
C GLN A 420 -11.62 -31.82 0.29
N ARG A 421 -11.59 -32.47 1.47
CA ARG A 421 -11.44 -33.94 1.55
C ARG A 421 -12.64 -34.69 0.96
N ARG A 422 -13.84 -34.16 1.13
CA ARG A 422 -15.08 -34.73 0.56
C ARG A 422 -15.12 -34.59 -0.96
N THR A 423 -14.62 -33.49 -1.49
CA THR A 423 -14.58 -33.20 -2.93
C THR A 423 -13.13 -33.11 -3.43
N PRO A 424 -12.46 -34.26 -3.72
CA PRO A 424 -11.03 -34.31 -4.06
C PRO A 424 -10.69 -33.72 -5.44
N LEU A 425 -11.55 -32.88 -6.00
CA LEU A 425 -11.35 -32.17 -7.26
C LEU A 425 -10.19 -31.16 -7.16
N PHE A 426 -10.07 -30.50 -6.01
CA PHE A 426 -8.97 -29.57 -5.72
C PHE A 426 -7.92 -30.27 -4.86
N ARG A 427 -6.64 -30.19 -5.26
CA ARG A 427 -5.53 -30.84 -4.55
C ARG A 427 -5.23 -30.25 -3.18
N THR A 428 -5.55 -28.98 -2.97
CA THR A 428 -5.26 -28.25 -1.73
C THR A 428 -6.45 -27.37 -1.36
N VAL A 429 -6.56 -27.02 -0.07
CA VAL A 429 -7.55 -26.07 0.44
C VAL A 429 -7.41 -24.71 -0.26
N SER A 430 -6.18 -24.21 -0.42
CA SER A 430 -5.92 -22.94 -1.10
C SER A 430 -6.37 -22.92 -2.57
N ALA A 431 -6.31 -24.06 -3.27
CA ALA A 431 -6.82 -24.16 -4.63
C ALA A 431 -8.35 -24.04 -4.68
N LEU A 432 -9.05 -24.66 -3.72
CA LEU A 432 -10.50 -24.51 -3.56
C LEU A 432 -10.88 -23.07 -3.21
N GLU A 433 -10.22 -22.46 -2.22
CA GLU A 433 -10.43 -21.05 -1.83
C GLU A 433 -10.25 -20.11 -3.02
N THR A 434 -9.17 -20.28 -3.79
CA THR A 434 -8.90 -19.48 -4.98
C THR A 434 -10.01 -19.66 -6.03
N ALA A 435 -10.47 -20.89 -6.26
CA ALA A 435 -11.56 -21.16 -7.21
C ALA A 435 -12.88 -20.50 -6.78
N LEU A 436 -13.21 -20.55 -5.49
CA LEU A 436 -14.39 -19.90 -4.91
C LEU A 436 -14.29 -18.38 -5.02
N LEU A 437 -13.15 -17.78 -4.64
CA LEU A 437 -12.91 -16.34 -4.74
C LEU A 437 -13.04 -15.83 -6.18
N VAL A 438 -12.39 -16.52 -7.13
CA VAL A 438 -12.45 -16.14 -8.55
C VAL A 438 -13.88 -16.24 -9.09
N ARG A 439 -14.64 -17.28 -8.71
CA ARG A 439 -16.06 -17.36 -9.10
C ARG A 439 -16.91 -16.27 -8.48
N ALA A 440 -16.76 -16.00 -7.18
CA ALA A 440 -17.50 -14.95 -6.49
C ALA A 440 -17.21 -13.54 -7.06
N ARG A 441 -16.00 -13.34 -7.61
CA ARG A 441 -15.64 -12.13 -8.35
C ARG A 441 -16.35 -12.06 -9.70
N GLU A 442 -16.23 -13.10 -10.51
CA GLU A 442 -16.65 -13.10 -11.93
C GLU A 442 -18.15 -13.26 -12.14
N GLU A 443 -18.85 -13.93 -11.22
CA GLU A 443 -20.30 -14.15 -11.31
C GLU A 443 -21.00 -13.57 -10.06
N PRO A 444 -21.34 -12.27 -10.06
CA PRO A 444 -21.97 -11.60 -8.91
C PRO A 444 -23.26 -12.28 -8.42
N ASP A 445 -24.01 -12.94 -9.31
CA ASP A 445 -25.24 -13.68 -8.96
C ASP A 445 -24.99 -14.85 -7.99
N PHE A 446 -23.77 -15.40 -7.99
CA PHE A 446 -23.33 -16.47 -7.08
C PHE A 446 -22.47 -15.94 -5.93
N ARG A 447 -22.25 -14.62 -5.84
CA ARG A 447 -21.51 -14.02 -4.73
C ARG A 447 -22.34 -14.11 -3.45
N PRO A 448 -21.77 -14.64 -2.35
CA PRO A 448 -22.45 -14.68 -1.07
C PRO A 448 -22.90 -13.29 -0.59
N GLU A 449 -24.07 -13.22 0.06
CA GLU A 449 -24.69 -11.96 0.49
C GLU A 449 -23.79 -11.13 1.41
N GLY A 450 -23.07 -11.77 2.35
CA GLY A 450 -22.15 -11.07 3.25
C GLY A 450 -21.03 -10.30 2.52
N PHE A 451 -20.55 -10.81 1.40
CA PHE A 451 -19.59 -10.09 0.57
C PHE A 451 -20.21 -8.88 -0.12
N GLU A 452 -21.45 -9.00 -0.56
CA GLU A 452 -22.16 -7.90 -1.21
C GLU A 452 -22.57 -6.81 -0.22
N GLU A 453 -23.00 -7.17 0.99
CA GLU A 453 -23.23 -6.23 2.10
C GLU A 453 -21.96 -5.42 2.43
N PHE A 454 -20.81 -6.09 2.54
CA PHE A 454 -19.53 -5.42 2.73
C PHE A 454 -19.19 -4.49 1.57
N ARG A 455 -19.33 -4.97 0.31
CA ARG A 455 -19.05 -4.18 -0.89
C ARG A 455 -19.90 -2.92 -0.95
N LEU A 456 -21.20 -3.01 -0.67
CA LEU A 456 -22.12 -1.87 -0.65
C LEU A 456 -21.76 -0.88 0.45
N ARG A 457 -21.36 -1.35 1.63
CA ARG A 457 -20.91 -0.49 2.74
C ARG A 457 -19.57 0.19 2.44
N LEU A 458 -18.65 -0.52 1.80
CA LEU A 458 -17.39 0.06 1.35
C LEU A 458 -17.65 1.12 0.26
N ALA A 459 -18.50 0.82 -0.72
CA ALA A 459 -18.88 1.75 -1.78
C ALA A 459 -19.62 2.98 -1.25
N SER A 460 -20.49 2.84 -0.24
CA SER A 460 -21.15 3.99 0.39
C SER A 460 -20.19 4.84 1.20
N THR A 461 -19.18 4.22 1.83
CA THR A 461 -18.10 4.94 2.51
C THR A 461 -17.25 5.73 1.50
N LEU A 462 -16.95 5.12 0.35
CA LEU A 462 -16.23 5.77 -0.76
C LEU A 462 -17.05 6.87 -1.46
N GLY A 463 -18.35 6.67 -1.64
CA GLY A 463 -19.26 7.59 -2.33
C GLY A 463 -19.91 8.67 -1.45
N GLY A 464 -19.78 8.55 -0.13
CA GLY A 464 -20.33 9.48 0.86
C GLY A 464 -19.65 10.86 0.88
N GLY A 465 -18.49 10.98 0.24
CA GLY A 465 -17.95 12.26 -0.25
C GLY A 465 -18.30 12.40 -1.73
N ALA A 466 -19.48 12.92 -2.05
CA ALA A 466 -19.95 13.01 -3.44
C ALA A 466 -18.90 13.70 -4.35
N PRO A 467 -18.45 13.08 -5.44
CA PRO A 467 -18.07 13.83 -6.63
C PRO A 467 -19.38 14.34 -7.22
N GLN A 468 -19.54 15.67 -7.31
CA GLN A 468 -20.61 16.24 -8.13
C GLN A 468 -20.57 15.58 -9.51
N ALA A 469 -21.72 15.08 -9.93
CA ALA A 469 -21.92 14.48 -11.23
C ALA A 469 -21.46 15.46 -12.31
N ARG A 470 -20.45 15.07 -13.10
CA ARG A 470 -20.17 15.72 -14.37
C ARG A 470 -21.28 15.34 -15.35
N ALA A 471 -22.22 16.26 -15.55
CA ALA A 471 -23.04 16.36 -16.74
C ALA A 471 -22.21 16.95 -17.89
#